data_AF-A0A7J2I5E1-F1
#
_entry.id   AF-A0A7J2I5E1-F1
#
_cell.length_a   1.000
_cell.length_b   1.000
_cell.length_c   1.000
_cell.angle_alpha   90.00
_cell.angle_beta   90.00
_cell.angle_gamma   90.00
#
_symmetry.space_group_name_H-M   'P 1'
#
loop_
_entity.id
_entity.type
_entity.pdbx_description
1 polymer ?
#
loop_
_entity_poly.entity_id
_entity_poly.type
_entity_poly.pdbx_seq_one_letter_code
_entity_poly.pdbx_strand_id
1 'polypeptide(L)'
;MPTELRGMFRQPPVSMFGSTCTFEECHFALFGVPFDGTSTYRRGSRYAPMELRRVSENVETYSFRFRMAVEETPLCDMGDLTRLGDAEEVVEAVSEVCREVSQAGKIPVAVGGEHTLTLGAVSTLKPDAVVCMDAHLDMRNEYMGVKLSHATFMRRLTETVETPVFMVGVRAVCREEVEYASERDI
;
A
#
# COMPACT_ATOMS: atom_id res chain seq x y z
N MET A 1 -14.77 -0.14 14.61
CA MET A 1 -13.46 -0.77 14.34
C MET A 1 -13.19 -1.92 15.31
N PRO A 2 -12.52 -3.00 14.86
CA PRO A 2 -11.95 -4.06 15.70
C PRO A 2 -11.10 -3.49 16.82
N THR A 3 -10.98 -4.23 17.93
CA THR A 3 -10.25 -3.75 19.12
C THR A 3 -8.76 -3.67 18.85
N GLU A 4 -8.26 -4.60 18.03
CA GLU A 4 -6.90 -4.77 17.54
C GLU A 4 -6.42 -3.53 16.77
N LEU A 5 -7.32 -2.87 16.05
CA LEU A 5 -7.01 -1.67 15.27
C LEU A 5 -7.06 -0.37 16.09
N ARG A 6 -7.56 -0.41 17.34
CA ARG A 6 -7.68 0.79 18.18
C ARG A 6 -6.29 1.28 18.61
N GLY A 7 -6.03 2.56 18.39
CA GLY A 7 -4.75 3.19 18.77
C GLY A 7 -3.63 3.01 17.74
N MET A 8 -3.83 2.20 16.69
CA MET A 8 -2.89 2.11 15.57
C MET A 8 -2.92 3.34 14.66
N PHE A 9 -4.00 4.12 14.70
CA PHE A 9 -4.24 5.23 13.79
C PHE A 9 -4.29 6.58 14.49
N ARG A 10 -3.69 7.58 13.83
CA ARG A 10 -3.90 8.99 14.11
C ARG A 10 -4.87 9.56 13.09
N GLN A 11 -5.90 10.23 13.57
CA GLN A 11 -6.87 10.89 12.69
C GLN A 11 -6.24 12.13 12.03
N PRO A 12 -6.33 12.26 10.69
CA PRO A 12 -5.94 13.46 9.97
C PRO A 12 -6.96 14.59 10.19
N PRO A 13 -6.60 15.85 9.92
CA PRO A 13 -7.52 16.98 10.04
C PRO A 13 -8.62 17.00 8.96
N VAL A 14 -8.40 16.29 7.85
CA VAL A 14 -9.34 16.12 6.73
C VAL A 14 -9.36 14.65 6.33
N SER A 15 -10.51 14.12 5.91
CA SER A 15 -10.67 12.75 5.42
C SER A 15 -10.66 12.68 3.90
N MET A 16 -10.35 11.51 3.34
CA MET A 16 -10.39 11.27 1.90
C MET A 16 -11.80 11.53 1.34
N PHE A 17 -11.90 12.44 0.37
CA PHE A 17 -13.15 12.93 -0.22
C PHE A 17 -14.18 13.43 0.81
N GLY A 18 -13.73 13.90 1.98
CA GLY A 18 -14.62 14.30 3.06
C GLY A 18 -15.46 13.15 3.63
N SER A 19 -15.03 11.89 3.45
CA SER A 19 -15.79 10.74 3.90
C SER A 19 -16.09 10.79 5.40
N THR A 20 -17.34 10.43 5.73
CA THR A 20 -17.87 10.28 7.08
C THR A 20 -18.28 8.84 7.39
N CYS A 21 -18.08 7.91 6.45
CA CYS A 21 -18.47 6.51 6.59
C CYS A 21 -17.66 5.83 7.70
N THR A 22 -18.36 5.14 8.59
CA THR A 22 -17.73 4.41 9.70
C THR A 22 -17.16 3.08 9.22
N PHE A 23 -16.26 2.49 10.01
CA PHE A 23 -15.68 1.19 9.67
C PHE A 23 -16.77 0.10 9.59
N GLU A 24 -17.75 0.14 10.46
CA GLU A 24 -18.87 -0.81 10.52
C GLU A 24 -19.64 -0.84 9.19
N GLU A 25 -19.90 0.33 8.61
CA GLU A 25 -20.75 0.53 7.43
C GLU A 25 -19.97 0.46 6.11
N CYS A 26 -18.65 0.57 6.14
CA CYS A 26 -17.85 0.63 4.92
C CYS A 26 -17.62 -0.74 4.27
N HIS A 27 -17.37 -0.69 2.96
CA HIS A 27 -16.84 -1.81 2.18
C HIS A 27 -15.34 -1.63 1.91
N PHE A 28 -14.88 -0.38 1.76
CA PHE A 28 -13.48 -0.03 1.56
C PHE A 28 -12.94 0.61 2.84
N ALA A 29 -11.86 0.06 3.39
CA ALA A 29 -11.19 0.61 4.57
C ALA A 29 -9.86 1.20 4.14
N LEU A 30 -9.82 2.53 4.00
CA LEU A 30 -8.64 3.28 3.60
C LEU A 30 -7.79 3.61 4.81
N PHE A 31 -6.47 3.45 4.68
CA PHE A 31 -5.53 3.88 5.70
C PHE A 31 -4.23 4.39 5.08
N GLY A 32 -3.66 5.42 5.70
CA GLY A 32 -2.38 5.99 5.30
C GLY A 32 -1.19 5.31 5.97
N VAL A 33 -0.09 5.17 5.24
CA VAL A 33 1.18 4.63 5.72
C VAL A 33 2.28 5.65 5.40
N PRO A 34 2.48 6.69 6.24
CA PRO A 34 3.39 7.79 5.93
C PRO A 34 4.87 7.42 6.20
N PHE A 35 5.40 6.48 5.40
CA PHE A 35 6.75 5.94 5.48
C PHE A 35 7.52 6.12 4.17
N ASP A 36 8.77 6.57 4.26
CA ASP A 36 9.73 6.67 3.14
C ASP A 36 11.17 6.41 3.60
N GLY A 37 11.31 5.55 4.63
CA GLY A 37 12.55 5.36 5.37
C GLY A 37 13.71 4.79 4.54
N THR A 38 13.40 4.03 3.48
CA THR A 38 14.42 3.42 2.63
C THR A 38 14.66 4.18 1.33
N SER A 39 13.82 5.16 1.00
CA SER A 39 13.90 5.96 -0.22
C SER A 39 15.19 6.80 -0.31
N THR A 40 15.90 6.71 -1.44
CA THR A 40 17.26 7.29 -1.60
C THR A 40 17.32 8.56 -2.46
N TYR A 41 16.67 8.61 -3.62
CA TYR A 41 16.83 9.75 -4.55
C TYR A 41 16.00 10.96 -4.14
N ARG A 42 14.69 10.80 -3.98
CA ARG A 42 13.77 11.85 -3.50
C ARG A 42 12.98 11.33 -2.31
N ARG A 43 13.01 12.10 -1.23
CA ARG A 43 12.20 11.88 -0.03
C ARG A 43 10.98 12.78 -0.03
N GLY A 44 10.04 12.49 0.84
CA GLY A 44 8.79 13.23 1.02
C GLY A 44 7.54 12.44 0.69
N SER A 45 7.66 11.19 0.21
CA SER A 45 6.47 10.36 -0.05
C SER A 45 5.71 10.03 1.23
N ARG A 46 6.34 10.13 2.41
CA ARG A 46 5.64 10.09 3.72
C ARG A 46 4.51 11.11 3.84
N TYR A 47 4.53 12.21 3.08
CA TYR A 47 3.47 13.23 3.12
C TYR A 47 2.31 12.93 2.15
N ALA A 48 2.46 11.95 1.26
CA ALA A 48 1.46 11.63 0.24
C ALA A 48 0.07 11.29 0.81
N PRO A 49 -0.08 10.54 1.93
CA PRO A 49 -1.41 10.26 2.48
C PRO A 49 -2.17 11.53 2.87
N MET A 50 -1.50 12.51 3.47
CA MET A 50 -2.10 13.79 3.84
C MET A 50 -2.42 14.64 2.61
N GLU A 51 -1.47 14.75 1.68
CA GLU A 51 -1.65 15.57 0.48
C GLU A 51 -2.75 15.04 -0.43
N LEU A 52 -2.90 13.71 -0.56
CA LEU A 52 -4.01 13.12 -1.30
C LEU A 52 -5.37 13.48 -0.69
N ARG A 53 -5.49 13.46 0.65
CA ARG A 53 -6.74 13.89 1.32
C ARG A 53 -7.04 15.37 1.05
N ARG A 54 -6.05 16.26 1.18
CA ARG A 54 -6.21 17.70 0.89
C ARG A 54 -6.62 17.97 -0.56
N VAL A 55 -5.98 17.30 -1.51
CA VAL A 55 -6.29 17.48 -2.93
C VAL A 55 -7.67 16.90 -3.27
N SER A 56 -8.08 15.81 -2.61
CA SER A 56 -9.38 15.18 -2.85
C SER A 56 -10.57 16.11 -2.58
N GLU A 57 -10.44 17.10 -1.69
CA GLU A 57 -11.47 18.12 -1.43
C GLU A 57 -11.72 19.04 -2.64
N ASN A 58 -10.80 19.09 -3.60
CA ASN A 58 -10.89 19.92 -4.80
C ASN A 58 -11.24 19.12 -6.06
N VAL A 59 -11.61 17.85 -5.93
CA VAL A 59 -11.99 16.97 -7.05
C VAL A 59 -13.50 16.76 -7.03
N GLU A 60 -14.15 16.91 -8.18
CA GLU A 60 -15.56 16.57 -8.36
C GLU A 60 -15.81 15.10 -8.05
N THR A 61 -16.78 14.81 -7.20
CA THR A 61 -17.04 13.45 -6.70
C THR A 61 -17.74 12.55 -7.73
N TYR A 62 -18.38 13.13 -8.74
CA TYR A 62 -19.05 12.37 -9.82
C TYR A 62 -18.10 12.02 -10.97
N SER A 63 -17.96 10.72 -11.24
CA SER A 63 -17.21 10.22 -12.40
C SER A 63 -18.14 9.96 -13.58
N PHE A 64 -18.02 10.74 -14.66
CA PHE A 64 -18.78 10.50 -15.90
C PHE A 64 -18.43 9.16 -16.57
N ARG A 65 -17.21 8.63 -16.34
CA ARG A 65 -16.74 7.37 -16.92
C ARG A 65 -17.41 6.17 -16.28
N PHE A 66 -17.56 6.21 -14.95
CA PHE A 66 -18.21 5.14 -14.18
C PHE A 66 -19.70 5.40 -13.90
N ARG A 67 -20.17 6.62 -14.19
CA ARG A 67 -21.53 7.11 -13.91
C ARG A 67 -21.93 6.92 -12.45
N MET A 68 -21.01 7.25 -11.56
CA MET A 68 -21.11 7.01 -10.12
C MET A 68 -20.41 8.13 -9.36
N ALA A 69 -20.97 8.51 -8.22
CA ALA A 69 -20.39 9.43 -7.27
C ALA A 69 -19.61 8.71 -6.16
N VAL A 70 -18.59 9.35 -5.61
CA VAL A 70 -17.80 8.77 -4.49
C VAL A 70 -18.67 8.51 -3.26
N GLU A 71 -19.70 9.31 -3.03
CA GLU A 71 -20.67 9.18 -1.94
C GLU A 71 -21.48 7.88 -2.02
N GLU A 72 -21.59 7.27 -3.21
CA GLU A 72 -22.20 5.96 -3.43
C GLU A 72 -21.24 4.80 -3.09
N THR A 73 -19.98 5.12 -2.75
CA THR A 73 -18.94 4.16 -2.37
C THR A 73 -18.71 4.18 -0.86
N PRO A 74 -19.07 3.12 -0.11
CA PRO A 74 -18.87 3.08 1.34
C PRO A 74 -17.37 2.97 1.70
N LEU A 75 -16.70 4.11 1.81
CA LEU A 75 -15.26 4.25 2.06
C LEU A 75 -15.03 4.82 3.47
N CYS A 76 -14.46 4.05 4.39
CA CYS A 76 -14.00 4.57 5.68
C CYS A 76 -12.53 4.99 5.58
N ASP A 77 -12.20 6.24 5.90
CA ASP A 77 -10.83 6.68 6.11
C ASP A 77 -10.44 6.47 7.57
N MET A 78 -9.61 5.48 7.84
CA MET A 78 -9.18 5.09 9.17
C MET A 78 -8.11 6.02 9.74
N GLY A 79 -7.53 6.90 8.91
CA GLY A 79 -6.42 7.78 9.27
C GLY A 79 -5.05 7.22 8.94
N ASP A 80 -4.01 7.69 9.62
CA ASP A 80 -2.61 7.33 9.35
C ASP A 80 -2.07 6.38 10.41
N LEU A 81 -1.36 5.33 9.98
CA LEU A 81 -0.62 4.45 10.88
C LEU A 81 0.40 5.24 11.71
N THR A 82 0.47 4.92 13.00
CA THR A 82 1.40 5.55 13.95
C THR A 82 2.67 4.72 14.19
N ARG A 83 2.59 3.39 13.98
CA ARG A 83 3.73 2.48 14.12
C ARG A 83 4.61 2.52 12.86
N LEU A 84 5.56 3.45 12.85
CA LEU A 84 6.44 3.74 11.71
C LEU A 84 7.91 3.77 12.14
N GLY A 85 8.40 2.63 12.63
CA GLY A 85 9.81 2.42 12.98
C GLY A 85 10.65 2.21 11.71
N ASP A 86 11.20 1.01 11.57
CA ASP A 86 11.89 0.56 10.36
C ASP A 86 10.95 -0.09 9.34
N ALA A 87 11.52 -0.60 8.24
CA ALA A 87 10.75 -1.20 7.16
C ALA A 87 10.03 -2.48 7.61
N GLU A 88 10.66 -3.28 8.46
CA GLU A 88 10.13 -4.51 9.04
C GLU A 88 8.91 -4.21 9.92
N GLU A 89 9.01 -3.23 10.83
CA GLU A 89 7.90 -2.80 11.68
C GLU A 89 6.71 -2.28 10.86
N VAL A 90 6.98 -1.54 9.78
CA VAL A 90 5.94 -1.03 8.87
C VAL A 90 5.26 -2.17 8.11
N VAL A 91 6.03 -3.13 7.59
CA VAL A 91 5.48 -4.31 6.90
C VAL A 91 4.60 -5.12 7.84
N GLU A 92 5.02 -5.30 9.10
CA GLU A 92 4.22 -5.99 10.11
C GLU A 92 2.94 -5.22 10.47
N ALA A 93 3.02 -3.90 10.63
CA ALA A 93 1.85 -3.07 10.93
C ALA A 93 0.81 -3.12 9.81
N VAL A 94 1.27 -3.04 8.55
CA VAL A 94 0.41 -3.15 7.37
C VAL A 94 -0.21 -4.54 7.27
N SER A 95 0.56 -5.59 7.58
CA SER A 95 0.06 -6.97 7.62
C SER A 95 -1.07 -7.12 8.64
N GLU A 96 -0.91 -6.55 9.84
CA GLU A 96 -1.93 -6.54 10.88
C GLU A 96 -3.21 -5.82 10.42
N VAL A 97 -3.09 -4.61 9.86
CA VAL A 97 -4.27 -3.88 9.35
C VAL A 97 -4.97 -4.66 8.24
N CYS A 98 -4.23 -5.15 7.24
CA CYS A 98 -4.81 -5.90 6.13
C CYS A 98 -5.53 -7.17 6.60
N ARG A 99 -4.98 -7.87 7.60
CA ARG A 99 -5.60 -9.06 8.19
C ARG A 99 -6.94 -8.71 8.83
N GLU A 100 -6.96 -7.74 9.74
CA GLU A 100 -8.18 -7.39 10.48
C GLU A 100 -9.27 -6.82 9.54
N VAL A 101 -8.88 -5.98 8.57
CA VAL A 101 -9.80 -5.44 7.56
C VAL A 101 -10.40 -6.56 6.70
N SER A 102 -9.57 -7.48 6.21
CA SER A 102 -10.04 -8.59 5.37
C SER A 102 -10.89 -9.59 6.16
N GLN A 103 -10.56 -9.88 7.42
CA GLN A 103 -11.37 -10.75 8.28
C GLN A 103 -12.74 -10.15 8.60
N ALA A 104 -12.84 -8.82 8.63
CA ALA A 104 -14.11 -8.10 8.72
C ALA A 104 -14.92 -8.10 7.41
N GLY A 105 -14.44 -8.77 6.35
CA GLY A 105 -15.11 -8.84 5.05
C GLY A 105 -15.01 -7.55 4.23
N LYS A 106 -13.99 -6.73 4.48
CA LYS A 106 -13.79 -5.42 3.84
C LYS A 106 -12.54 -5.42 2.97
N ILE A 107 -12.46 -4.45 2.07
CA ILE A 107 -11.33 -4.29 1.15
C ILE A 107 -10.35 -3.25 1.73
N PRO A 108 -9.11 -3.63 2.07
CA PRO A 108 -8.10 -2.68 2.52
C PRO A 108 -7.60 -1.81 1.35
N VAL A 109 -7.52 -0.51 1.57
CA VAL A 109 -6.97 0.47 0.62
C VAL A 109 -5.82 1.22 1.29
N ALA A 110 -4.59 0.78 1.07
CA ALA A 110 -3.42 1.42 1.64
C ALA A 110 -2.96 2.60 0.77
N VAL A 111 -2.82 3.78 1.38
CA VAL A 111 -2.19 4.94 0.75
C VAL A 111 -0.81 5.11 1.38
N GLY A 112 0.23 4.71 0.65
CA GLY A 112 1.59 4.66 1.14
C GLY A 112 2.40 5.94 0.99
N GLY A 113 3.66 5.85 1.44
CA GLY A 113 4.75 6.67 0.95
C GLY A 113 5.64 5.90 -0.02
N GLU A 114 6.34 4.86 0.46
CA GLU A 114 7.18 3.99 -0.39
C GLU A 114 6.59 2.59 -0.63
N HIS A 115 7.15 1.88 -1.60
CA HIS A 115 6.57 0.65 -2.16
C HIS A 115 6.63 -0.57 -1.22
N THR A 116 7.54 -0.57 -0.24
CA THR A 116 7.85 -1.67 0.68
C THR A 116 6.63 -2.22 1.42
N LEU A 117 5.66 -1.37 1.76
CA LEU A 117 4.43 -1.77 2.47
C LEU A 117 3.62 -2.87 1.75
N THR A 118 3.76 -2.95 0.41
CA THR A 118 3.10 -3.94 -0.44
C THR A 118 3.44 -5.36 0.00
N LEU A 119 4.67 -5.59 0.51
CA LEU A 119 5.09 -6.88 1.04
C LEU A 119 4.15 -7.35 2.16
N GLY A 120 3.81 -6.47 3.10
CA GLY A 120 2.94 -6.81 4.22
C GLY A 120 1.50 -7.08 3.79
N ALA A 121 0.99 -6.25 2.88
CA ALA A 121 -0.36 -6.41 2.34
C ALA A 121 -0.51 -7.75 1.60
N VAL A 122 0.36 -8.04 0.62
CA VAL A 122 0.22 -9.23 -0.23
C VAL A 122 0.51 -10.51 0.56
N SER A 123 1.55 -10.52 1.41
CA SER A 123 1.89 -11.72 2.22
C SER A 123 0.75 -12.14 3.16
N THR A 124 -0.05 -11.16 3.59
CA THR A 124 -1.21 -11.38 4.46
C THR A 124 -2.45 -11.77 3.67
N LEU A 125 -2.79 -11.02 2.62
CA LEU A 125 -4.03 -11.18 1.86
C LEU A 125 -3.99 -12.40 0.93
N LYS A 126 -2.80 -12.80 0.47
CA LYS A 126 -2.57 -13.92 -0.45
C LYS A 126 -3.55 -13.92 -1.63
N PRO A 127 -3.59 -12.85 -2.42
CA PRO A 127 -4.50 -12.77 -3.57
C PRO A 127 -4.12 -13.82 -4.63
N ASP A 128 -5.06 -14.12 -5.52
CA ASP A 128 -4.85 -15.04 -6.64
C ASP A 128 -3.80 -14.52 -7.65
N ALA A 129 -3.61 -13.20 -7.71
CA ALA A 129 -2.59 -12.55 -8.54
C ALA A 129 -2.25 -11.16 -8.00
N VAL A 130 -1.03 -10.68 -8.29
CA VAL A 130 -0.58 -9.31 -8.08
C VAL A 130 -0.36 -8.65 -9.43
N VAL A 131 -0.95 -7.47 -9.64
CA VAL A 131 -0.62 -6.60 -10.78
C VAL A 131 0.11 -5.38 -10.23
N CYS A 132 1.39 -5.26 -10.57
CA CYS A 132 2.24 -4.16 -10.14
C CYS A 132 2.51 -3.22 -11.32
N MET A 133 2.12 -1.96 -11.16
CA MET A 133 2.41 -0.89 -12.13
C MET A 133 3.63 -0.12 -11.65
N ASP A 134 4.81 -0.42 -12.19
CA ASP A 134 6.06 0.24 -11.80
C ASP A 134 6.99 0.43 -13.01
N ALA A 135 7.87 1.42 -12.93
CA ALA A 135 8.98 1.61 -13.87
C ALA A 135 10.15 0.66 -13.61
N HIS A 136 10.27 0.12 -12.39
CA HIS A 136 11.33 -0.76 -11.94
C HIS A 136 10.80 -2.16 -11.60
N LEU A 137 11.70 -3.14 -11.46
CA LEU A 137 11.32 -4.47 -10.99
C LEU A 137 11.24 -4.54 -9.46
N ASP A 138 12.06 -3.74 -8.75
CA ASP A 138 12.22 -3.77 -7.29
C ASP A 138 12.59 -5.18 -6.77
N MET A 139 13.37 -5.92 -7.57
CA MET A 139 13.73 -7.32 -7.34
C MET A 139 15.21 -7.54 -7.01
N ARG A 140 15.93 -6.49 -6.59
CA ARG A 140 17.32 -6.64 -6.16
C ARG A 140 17.38 -7.54 -4.93
N ASN A 141 18.45 -8.32 -4.77
CA ASN A 141 18.66 -9.07 -3.54
C ASN A 141 18.86 -8.13 -2.35
N GLU A 142 19.68 -7.09 -2.56
CA GLU A 142 20.04 -6.07 -1.59
C GLU A 142 20.18 -4.72 -2.27
N TYR A 143 19.93 -3.66 -1.50
CA TYR A 143 20.20 -2.30 -1.92
C TYR A 143 20.80 -1.53 -0.75
N MET A 144 21.96 -0.90 -0.97
CA MET A 144 22.72 -0.18 0.07
C MET A 144 23.02 -1.02 1.33
N GLY A 145 23.22 -2.34 1.16
CA GLY A 145 23.48 -3.28 2.26
C GLY A 145 22.24 -3.69 3.06
N VAL A 146 21.04 -3.36 2.60
CA VAL A 146 19.76 -3.70 3.24
C VAL A 146 18.96 -4.67 2.37
N LYS A 147 18.42 -5.72 3.00
CA LYS A 147 17.57 -6.74 2.35
C LYS A 147 16.14 -6.28 2.11
N LEU A 148 15.57 -5.49 3.04
CA LEU A 148 14.21 -4.99 2.96
C LEU A 148 14.21 -3.48 2.68
N SER A 149 13.84 -3.12 1.46
CA SER A 149 13.76 -1.73 1.00
C SER A 149 12.79 -1.58 -0.16
N HIS A 150 12.53 -0.33 -0.54
CA HIS A 150 11.71 0.01 -1.71
C HIS A 150 12.22 -0.63 -3.02
N ALA A 151 13.51 -0.95 -3.14
CA ALA A 151 14.10 -1.54 -4.35
C ALA A 151 14.26 -3.08 -4.28
N THR A 152 13.81 -3.71 -3.19
CA THR A 152 14.04 -5.15 -2.94
C THR A 152 12.78 -5.89 -2.48
N PHE A 153 11.71 -5.18 -2.08
CA PHE A 153 10.52 -5.78 -1.48
C PHE A 153 9.83 -6.79 -2.42
N MET A 154 9.85 -6.56 -3.74
CA MET A 154 9.19 -7.45 -4.70
C MET A 154 9.88 -8.81 -4.72
N ARG A 155 11.22 -8.83 -4.63
CA ARG A 155 11.95 -10.10 -4.47
C ARG A 155 11.68 -10.77 -3.14
N ARG A 156 11.57 -10.01 -2.04
CA ARG A 156 11.17 -10.58 -0.73
C ARG A 156 9.78 -11.24 -0.83
N LEU A 157 8.87 -10.61 -1.58
CA LEU A 157 7.52 -11.13 -1.80
C LEU A 157 7.56 -12.42 -2.61
N THR A 158 8.18 -12.44 -3.78
CA THR A 158 8.22 -13.61 -4.68
C THR A 158 9.06 -14.77 -4.15
N GLU A 159 9.85 -14.56 -3.10
CA GLU A 159 10.52 -15.64 -2.35
C GLU A 159 9.61 -16.31 -1.31
N THR A 160 8.52 -15.65 -0.89
CA THR A 160 7.69 -16.09 0.25
C THR A 160 6.26 -16.44 -0.12
N VAL A 161 5.76 -15.97 -1.27
CA VAL A 161 4.42 -16.30 -1.77
C VAL A 161 4.48 -16.91 -3.16
N GLU A 162 3.57 -17.84 -3.44
CA GLU A 162 3.38 -18.45 -4.77
C GLU A 162 2.43 -17.63 -5.66
N THR A 163 1.94 -16.48 -5.17
CA THR A 163 1.05 -15.60 -5.92
C THR A 163 1.73 -15.13 -7.21
N PRO A 164 1.14 -15.39 -8.39
CA PRO A 164 1.62 -14.86 -9.66
C PRO A 164 1.73 -13.33 -9.63
N VAL A 165 2.85 -12.79 -10.08
CA VAL A 165 3.11 -11.34 -10.17
C VAL A 165 3.18 -10.94 -11.63
N PHE A 166 2.46 -9.89 -12.00
CA PHE A 166 2.49 -9.29 -13.34
C PHE A 166 3.02 -7.86 -13.24
N MET A 167 4.17 -7.61 -13.86
CA MET A 167 4.81 -6.30 -13.87
C MET A 167 4.41 -5.50 -15.12
N VAL A 168 3.90 -4.29 -14.95
CA VAL A 168 3.42 -3.43 -16.05
C VAL A 168 4.15 -2.09 -16.04
N GLY A 169 4.80 -1.77 -17.17
CA GLY A 169 5.47 -0.47 -17.37
C GLY A 169 6.98 -0.45 -17.07
N VAL A 170 7.56 -1.62 -16.77
CA VAL A 170 8.98 -1.79 -16.46
C VAL A 170 9.84 -1.26 -17.61
N ARG A 171 10.80 -0.40 -17.26
CA ARG A 171 11.72 0.24 -18.20
C ARG A 171 13.07 0.62 -17.59
N ALA A 172 13.28 0.35 -16.29
CA ALA A 172 14.52 0.60 -15.58
C ALA A 172 14.86 -0.61 -14.69
N VAL A 173 15.90 -1.35 -15.07
CA VAL A 173 16.27 -2.64 -14.45
C VAL A 173 17.79 -2.78 -14.32
N CYS A 174 18.25 -3.60 -13.38
CA CYS A 174 19.61 -4.14 -13.42
C CYS A 174 19.61 -5.61 -13.90
N ARG A 175 20.79 -6.11 -14.31
CA ARG A 175 20.93 -7.48 -14.84
C ARG A 175 20.43 -8.54 -13.86
N GLU A 176 20.78 -8.41 -12.58
CA GLU A 176 20.39 -9.35 -11.54
C GLU A 176 18.86 -9.48 -11.43
N GLU A 177 18.14 -8.36 -11.51
CA GLU A 177 16.68 -8.36 -11.44
C GLU A 177 16.05 -9.09 -12.62
N VAL A 178 16.57 -8.88 -13.83
CA VAL A 178 16.09 -9.55 -15.05
C VAL A 178 16.36 -11.05 -15.01
N GLU A 179 17.55 -11.46 -14.57
CA GLU A 179 17.90 -12.88 -14.39
C GLU A 179 16.96 -13.54 -13.37
N TYR A 180 16.74 -12.90 -12.22
CA TYR A 180 15.85 -13.40 -11.18
C TYR A 180 14.38 -13.54 -11.64
N ALA A 181 13.86 -12.53 -12.36
CA ALA A 181 12.50 -12.52 -12.87
C ALA A 181 12.28 -13.58 -13.96
N SER A 182 13.24 -13.73 -14.88
CA SER A 182 13.17 -14.70 -15.99
C SER A 182 13.12 -16.15 -15.49
N GLU A 183 13.80 -16.46 -14.38
CA GLU A 183 13.77 -17.79 -13.75
C GLU A 183 12.41 -18.13 -13.12
N ARG A 184 11.53 -17.14 -12.91
CA ARG A 184 10.25 -17.25 -12.19
C ARG A 184 9.03 -16.94 -13.04
N ASP A 185 9.23 -16.69 -14.33
CA ASP A 185 8.15 -16.34 -15.28
C ASP A 185 7.33 -15.12 -14.82
N ILE A 186 8.04 -14.07 -14.34
CA ILE A 186 7.50 -12.77 -13.91
C ILE A 186 7.68 -11.70 -15.00
#